data_AF-A0A7G8PUZ2-F1
#
_entry.id   AF-A0A7G8PUZ2-F1
#
_cell.length_a   1.000
_cell.length_b   1.000
_cell.length_c   1.000
_cell.angle_alpha   90.00
_cell.angle_beta   90.00
_cell.angle_gamma   90.00
#
_symmetry.space_group_name_H-M   'P 1'
#
loop_
_entity.id
_entity.type
_entity.pdbx_description
1 polymer ?
#
loop_
_entity_poly.entity_id
_entity_poly.type
_entity_poly.pdbx_seq_one_letter_code
_entity_poly.pdbx_strand_id
1 'polypeptide(L)'
;MSKENVLLILWIIFGFVFIEAFDSVLVFFTHLTYFGLTASGVSFKIQTFIIPILTLILYVISTVLILKKIKTSSGSDGIYLADFPKKTFTILVIIAIFLSPITNKLSGLFAENSDAIQNSDAVDFISFYGWMTLGINMSKWIIMVALIFMFRNKYNLKDKIN
;
A
#
# COMPACT_ATOMS: atom_id res chain seq x y z
N MET A 1 18.69 -12.42 -26.01
CA MET A 1 17.34 -12.17 -25.46
C MET A 1 16.62 -11.23 -26.40
N SER A 2 15.37 -11.47 -26.79
CA SER A 2 14.61 -10.55 -27.66
C SER A 2 14.21 -9.28 -26.89
N LYS A 3 14.02 -8.16 -27.60
CA LYS A 3 13.54 -6.89 -27.01
C LYS A 3 12.21 -7.05 -26.26
N GLU A 4 11.33 -7.90 -26.78
CA GLU A 4 10.04 -8.25 -26.18
C GLU A 4 10.20 -8.95 -24.82
N ASN A 5 11.12 -9.90 -24.72
CA ASN A 5 11.39 -10.60 -23.46
C ASN A 5 11.93 -9.64 -22.39
N VAL A 6 12.77 -8.67 -22.79
CA VAL A 6 13.30 -7.64 -21.87
C VAL A 6 12.19 -6.71 -21.39
N LEU A 7 11.31 -6.25 -22.29
CA LEU A 7 10.17 -5.40 -21.95
C LEU A 7 9.20 -6.10 -21.01
N LEU A 8 8.92 -7.39 -21.24
CA LEU A 8 8.06 -8.19 -20.38
C LEU A 8 8.62 -8.29 -18.96
N ILE A 9 9.92 -8.57 -18.82
CA ILE A 9 10.59 -8.62 -17.51
C ILE A 9 10.51 -7.26 -16.82
N LEU A 10 10.76 -6.16 -17.54
CA LEU A 10 10.67 -4.81 -16.98
C LEU A 10 9.26 -4.48 -16.49
N TRP A 11 8.23 -4.90 -17.21
CA TRP A 11 6.83 -4.72 -16.79
C TRP A 11 6.45 -5.54 -15.56
N ILE A 12 6.99 -6.77 -15.43
CA ILE A 12 6.82 -7.58 -14.23
C ILE A 12 7.47 -6.88 -13.03
N ILE A 13 8.72 -6.44 -13.17
CA ILE A 13 9.44 -5.70 -12.13
C ILE A 13 8.68 -4.41 -11.76
N PHE A 14 8.17 -3.68 -12.75
CA PHE A 14 7.36 -2.49 -12.53
C PHE A 14 6.12 -2.80 -11.69
N GLY A 15 5.43 -3.91 -11.95
CA GLY A 15 4.28 -4.36 -11.15
C GLY A 15 4.63 -4.60 -9.68
N PHE A 16 5.75 -5.29 -9.41
CA PHE A 16 6.22 -5.51 -8.04
C PHE A 16 6.59 -4.21 -7.33
N VAL A 17 7.37 -3.35 -7.98
CA VAL A 17 7.78 -2.05 -7.44
C VAL A 17 6.58 -1.15 -7.18
N PHE A 18 5.58 -1.19 -8.06
CA PHE A 18 4.34 -0.43 -7.88
C PHE A 18 3.59 -0.86 -6.62
N ILE A 19 3.43 -2.17 -6.40
CA ILE A 19 2.77 -2.71 -5.20
C ILE A 19 3.56 -2.30 -3.96
N GLU A 20 4.88 -2.45 -3.96
CA GLU A 20 5.73 -2.15 -2.81
C GLU A 20 5.75 -0.66 -2.44
N ALA A 21 5.86 0.21 -3.44
CA ALA A 21 5.82 1.66 -3.24
C ALA A 21 4.48 2.09 -2.61
N PHE A 22 3.39 1.50 -3.10
CA PHE A 22 2.06 1.78 -2.61
C PHE A 22 1.83 1.28 -1.19
N ASP A 23 2.29 0.06 -0.88
CA ASP A 23 2.26 -0.53 0.45
C ASP A 23 3.03 0.35 1.44
N SER A 24 4.23 0.80 1.06
CA SER A 24 5.04 1.71 1.87
C SER A 24 4.33 3.03 2.18
N VAL A 25 3.61 3.60 1.21
CA VAL A 25 2.83 4.84 1.40
C VAL A 25 1.68 4.61 2.38
N LEU A 26 0.96 3.51 2.26
CA LEU A 26 -0.16 3.21 3.15
C LEU A 26 0.32 2.94 4.57
N VAL A 27 1.37 2.15 4.74
CA VAL A 27 1.99 1.91 6.05
C VAL A 27 2.44 3.20 6.69
N PHE A 28 3.05 4.11 5.92
CA PHE A 28 3.44 5.44 6.41
C PHE A 28 2.23 6.25 6.89
N PHE A 29 1.14 6.31 6.13
CA PHE A 29 -0.07 7.02 6.54
C PHE A 29 -0.76 6.40 7.77
N THR A 30 -0.75 5.08 7.89
CA THR A 30 -1.26 4.38 9.07
C THR A 30 -0.46 4.77 10.32
N HIS A 31 0.87 4.79 10.24
CA HIS A 31 1.73 5.21 11.34
C HIS A 31 1.57 6.71 11.66
N LEU A 32 1.45 7.56 10.64
CA LEU A 32 1.19 8.99 10.84
C LEU A 32 -0.15 9.23 11.57
N THR A 33 -1.17 8.45 11.22
CA THR A 33 -2.48 8.48 11.89
C THR A 33 -2.36 8.02 13.34
N TYR A 34 -1.62 6.93 13.59
CA TYR A 34 -1.30 6.46 14.94
C TYR A 34 -0.60 7.55 15.77
N PHE A 35 0.42 8.19 15.23
CA PHE A 35 1.13 9.29 15.93
C PHE A 35 0.19 10.44 16.25
N GLY A 36 -0.63 10.87 15.28
CA GLY A 36 -1.58 11.97 15.47
C GLY A 36 -2.65 11.67 16.53
N LEU A 37 -3.22 10.46 16.51
CA LEU A 37 -4.22 10.04 17.50
C LEU A 37 -3.62 9.93 18.90
N THR A 38 -2.42 9.36 19.00
CA THR A 38 -1.69 9.21 20.26
C THR A 38 -1.30 10.57 20.83
N ALA A 39 -0.77 11.48 20.01
CA ALA A 39 -0.46 12.86 20.40
C ALA A 39 -1.71 13.66 20.83
N SER A 40 -2.89 13.30 20.31
CA SER A 40 -4.18 13.89 20.72
C SER A 40 -4.75 13.27 22.00
N GLY A 41 -4.05 12.32 22.63
CA GLY A 41 -4.50 11.67 23.87
C GLY A 41 -5.56 10.58 23.68
N VAL A 42 -5.80 10.10 22.45
CA VAL A 42 -6.77 9.04 22.20
C VAL A 42 -6.24 7.70 22.74
N SER A 43 -7.04 6.99 23.54
CA SER A 43 -6.61 5.73 24.16
C SER A 43 -6.40 4.60 23.14
N PHE A 44 -5.47 3.69 23.44
CA PHE A 44 -5.20 2.52 22.58
C PHE A 44 -6.42 1.64 22.34
N LYS A 45 -7.34 1.55 23.30
CA LYS A 45 -8.61 0.82 23.13
C LYS A 45 -9.43 1.35 21.95
N ILE A 46 -9.49 2.67 21.80
CA ILE A 46 -10.20 3.32 20.68
C ILE A 46 -9.38 3.17 19.39
N GLN A 47 -8.06 3.41 19.46
CA GLN A 47 -7.18 3.29 18.29
C GLN A 47 -7.16 1.88 17.68
N THR A 48 -7.29 0.84 18.52
CA THR A 48 -7.38 -0.57 18.11
C THR A 48 -8.48 -0.83 17.09
N PHE A 49 -9.59 -0.08 17.13
CA PHE A 49 -10.66 -0.20 16.15
C PHE A 49 -10.52 0.82 15.01
N ILE A 50 -10.17 2.07 15.34
CA ILE A 50 -10.12 3.16 14.35
C ILE A 50 -9.03 2.90 13.30
N ILE A 51 -7.83 2.49 13.72
CA ILE A 51 -6.68 2.40 12.83
C ILE A 51 -6.84 1.29 11.79
N PRO A 52 -7.27 0.06 12.13
CA PRO A 52 -7.56 -0.96 11.12
C PRO A 52 -8.66 -0.54 10.13
N ILE A 53 -9.73 0.10 10.62
CA ILE A 53 -10.84 0.55 9.75
C ILE A 53 -10.37 1.64 8.79
N LEU A 54 -9.67 2.67 9.29
CA LEU A 54 -9.10 3.72 8.45
C LEU A 54 -8.10 3.17 7.45
N THR A 55 -7.25 2.24 7.89
CA THR A 55 -6.28 1.56 7.00
C THR A 55 -7.03 0.86 5.87
N LEU A 56 -8.04 0.04 6.18
CA LEU A 56 -8.84 -0.65 5.17
C LEU A 56 -9.50 0.32 4.18
N ILE A 57 -10.09 1.41 4.68
CA ILE A 57 -10.72 2.45 3.86
C ILE A 57 -9.68 3.09 2.92
N LEU A 58 -8.52 3.49 3.44
CA LEU A 58 -7.43 4.07 2.65
C LEU A 58 -6.96 3.10 1.57
N TYR A 59 -6.80 1.83 1.92
CA TYR A 59 -6.44 0.74 1.01
C TYR A 59 -7.47 0.60 -0.13
N VAL A 60 -8.77 0.58 0.20
CA VAL A 60 -9.87 0.47 -0.78
C VAL A 60 -9.92 1.70 -1.69
N ILE A 61 -9.93 2.91 -1.12
CA ILE A 61 -9.98 4.17 -1.88
C ILE A 61 -8.81 4.23 -2.85
N SER A 62 -7.61 3.97 -2.36
CA SER A 62 -6.39 4.10 -3.13
C SER A 62 -6.35 3.05 -4.26
N THR A 63 -6.83 1.83 -4.01
CA THR A 63 -7.01 0.79 -5.04
C THR A 63 -8.01 1.22 -6.12
N VAL A 64 -9.17 1.75 -5.72
CA VAL A 64 -10.20 2.24 -6.66
C VAL A 64 -9.66 3.37 -7.53
N LEU A 65 -8.91 4.31 -6.95
CA LEU A 65 -8.29 5.42 -7.68
C LEU A 65 -7.28 4.92 -8.73
N ILE A 66 -6.44 3.97 -8.36
CA ILE A 66 -5.49 3.33 -9.29
C ILE A 66 -6.24 2.65 -10.43
N LEU A 67 -7.27 1.86 -10.12
CA LEU A 67 -8.05 1.13 -11.12
C LEU A 67 -8.77 2.09 -12.09
N LYS A 68 -9.31 3.19 -11.57
CA LYS A 68 -9.93 4.24 -12.40
C LYS A 68 -8.92 4.84 -13.36
N LYS A 69 -7.70 5.15 -12.87
CA LYS A 69 -6.61 5.69 -13.67
C LYS A 69 -6.14 4.73 -14.77
N ILE A 70 -6.04 3.44 -14.47
CA ILE A 70 -5.69 2.39 -15.45
C ILE A 70 -6.79 2.23 -16.51
N LYS A 71 -8.07 2.30 -16.12
CA LYS A 71 -9.19 2.22 -17.08
C LYS A 71 -9.22 3.39 -18.06
N THR A 72 -8.83 4.59 -17.63
CA THR A 72 -8.78 5.77 -18.51
C THR A 72 -7.59 5.79 -19.47
N SER A 73 -6.56 4.98 -19.24
CA SER A 73 -5.34 4.95 -20.07
C SER A 73 -5.24 3.76 -21.03
N SER A 74 -6.18 2.81 -21.01
CA SER A 74 -6.03 1.53 -21.75
C SER A 74 -6.46 1.59 -23.23
N GLY A 75 -6.11 2.67 -23.93
CA GLY A 75 -6.37 2.84 -25.36
C GLY A 75 -5.29 2.28 -26.30
N SER A 76 -4.32 1.51 -25.80
CA SER A 76 -3.23 0.95 -26.61
C SER A 76 -3.28 -0.58 -26.70
N ASP A 77 -3.08 -1.08 -27.91
CA ASP A 77 -2.97 -2.49 -28.23
C ASP A 77 -1.62 -3.04 -27.77
N GLY A 78 -1.62 -3.73 -26.64
CA GLY A 78 -0.52 -4.60 -26.19
C GLY A 78 0.57 -3.93 -25.33
N ILE A 79 0.92 -4.59 -24.22
CA ILE A 79 2.01 -4.19 -23.29
C ILE A 79 3.39 -4.17 -23.99
N TYR A 80 3.54 -4.96 -25.06
CA TYR A 80 4.78 -5.09 -25.84
C TYR A 80 5.07 -3.88 -26.74
N LEU A 81 4.06 -3.08 -27.07
CA LEU A 81 4.18 -1.89 -27.93
C LEU A 81 4.22 -0.58 -27.15
N ALA A 82 3.98 -0.62 -25.84
CA ALA A 82 4.01 0.56 -24.98
C ALA A 82 5.43 0.87 -24.50
N ASP A 83 5.85 2.14 -24.65
CA ASP A 83 7.10 2.63 -24.08
C ASP A 83 7.09 2.48 -22.56
N PHE A 84 8.17 1.92 -22.01
CA PHE A 84 8.31 1.71 -20.57
C PHE A 84 8.31 3.05 -19.81
N PRO A 85 7.47 3.24 -18.78
CA PRO A 85 7.31 4.53 -18.10
C PRO A 85 8.45 4.80 -17.10
N LYS A 86 9.66 5.08 -17.63
CA LYS A 86 10.91 5.24 -16.85
C LYS A 86 10.78 6.20 -15.67
N LYS A 87 10.21 7.41 -15.89
CA LYS A 87 10.05 8.42 -14.83
C LYS A 87 9.18 7.92 -13.68
N THR A 88 8.03 7.33 -14.01
CA THR A 88 7.11 6.75 -13.02
C THR A 88 7.78 5.62 -12.26
N PHE A 89 8.47 4.73 -12.96
CA PHE A 89 9.23 3.64 -12.34
C PHE A 89 10.27 4.17 -11.35
N THR A 90 11.08 5.15 -11.74
CA THR A 90 12.10 5.75 -10.85
C THR A 90 11.47 6.33 -9.59
N ILE A 91 10.37 7.07 -9.69
CA ILE A 91 9.68 7.63 -8.53
C ILE A 91 9.17 6.50 -7.60
N LEU A 92 8.56 5.45 -8.17
CA LEU A 92 8.08 4.32 -7.38
C LEU A 92 9.22 3.57 -6.68
N VAL A 93 10.35 3.37 -7.35
CA VAL A 93 11.55 2.75 -6.74
C VAL A 93 12.04 3.60 -5.56
N ILE A 94 12.13 4.91 -5.72
CA ILE A 94 12.53 5.82 -4.63
C ILE A 94 11.56 5.68 -3.45
N ILE A 95 10.25 5.71 -3.70
CA ILE A 95 9.25 5.56 -2.64
C ILE A 95 9.39 4.21 -1.93
N ALA A 96 9.47 3.11 -2.69
CA ALA A 96 9.57 1.76 -2.13
C ALA A 96 10.84 1.58 -1.25
N ILE A 97 11.97 2.15 -1.68
CA ILE A 97 13.24 2.00 -0.96
C ILE A 97 13.29 2.89 0.28
N PHE A 98 12.90 4.15 0.17
CA PHE A 98 13.17 5.14 1.22
C PHE A 98 12.04 5.28 2.24
N LEU A 99 10.79 5.08 1.84
CA LEU A 99 9.67 5.42 2.71
C LEU A 99 9.52 4.45 3.89
N SER A 100 9.85 3.16 3.69
CA SER A 100 9.84 2.16 4.77
C SER A 100 10.90 2.47 5.86
N PRO A 101 12.19 2.70 5.53
CA PRO A 101 13.18 3.16 6.52
C PRO A 101 12.80 4.45 7.23
N ILE A 102 12.24 5.43 6.50
CA ILE A 102 11.76 6.69 7.09
C ILE A 102 10.65 6.41 8.11
N THR A 103 9.67 5.58 7.74
CA THR A 103 8.56 5.19 8.63
C THR A 103 9.10 4.54 9.90
N ASN A 104 10.01 3.58 9.77
CA ASN A 104 10.62 2.89 10.91
C ASN A 104 11.40 3.84 11.82
N LYS A 105 12.16 4.78 11.23
CA LYS A 105 12.90 5.78 12.00
C LYS A 105 11.96 6.73 12.75
N LEU A 106 10.89 7.18 12.11
CA LEU A 106 9.87 8.02 12.75
C LEU A 106 9.13 7.28 13.85
N SER A 107 8.79 6.00 13.65
CA SER A 107 8.19 5.15 14.69
C SER A 107 9.09 5.00 15.91
N GLY A 108 10.39 4.80 15.70
CA GLY A 108 11.36 4.75 16.79
C GLY A 108 11.46 6.07 17.56
N LEU A 109 11.60 7.19 16.84
CA LEU A 109 11.62 8.53 17.46
C LEU A 109 10.32 8.84 18.19
N PHE A 110 9.17 8.42 17.66
CA PHE A 110 7.89 8.62 18.32
C PHE A 110 7.79 7.79 19.60
N ALA A 111 8.20 6.52 19.56
CA ALA A 111 8.21 5.64 20.73
C ALA A 111 9.03 6.24 21.89
N GLU A 112 10.24 6.72 21.59
CA GLU A 112 11.12 7.38 22.57
C GLU A 112 10.49 8.61 23.24
N ASN A 113 9.60 9.33 22.56
CA ASN A 113 8.93 10.52 23.08
C ASN A 113 7.53 10.22 23.66
N SER A 114 6.94 9.09 23.32
CA SER A 114 5.55 8.75 23.68
C SER A 114 5.38 8.23 25.11
N ASP A 115 6.45 7.72 25.74
CA ASP A 115 6.44 7.28 27.14
C ASP A 115 6.02 8.39 28.12
N ALA A 116 6.19 9.66 27.74
CA ALA A 116 5.73 10.82 28.51
C ALA A 116 4.24 11.16 28.31
N ILE A 117 3.61 10.69 27.22
CA ILE A 117 2.28 11.15 26.77
C ILE A 117 1.18 10.15 27.13
N GLN A 118 1.49 8.85 27.19
CA GLN A 118 0.53 7.84 27.60
C GLN A 118 1.07 6.96 28.72
N ASN A 119 0.55 7.15 29.94
CA ASN A 119 0.63 6.20 31.05
C ASN A 119 -0.23 4.95 30.73
N SER A 120 0.05 4.25 29.64
CA SER A 120 -0.69 3.06 29.22
C SER A 120 0.10 1.79 29.53
N ASP A 121 -0.62 0.75 29.95
CA ASP A 121 -0.06 -0.54 30.30
C ASP A 121 0.55 -1.20 29.06
N ALA A 122 1.73 -1.83 29.20
CA ALA A 122 2.46 -2.44 28.09
C ALA A 122 1.61 -3.48 27.33
N VAL A 123 0.68 -4.12 28.04
CA VAL A 123 -0.29 -5.07 27.49
C VAL A 123 -1.22 -4.41 26.47
N ASP A 124 -1.72 -3.21 26.75
CA ASP A 124 -2.63 -2.48 25.86
C ASP A 124 -1.92 -2.05 24.57
N PHE A 125 -0.65 -1.64 24.67
CA PHE A 125 0.18 -1.32 23.51
C PHE A 125 0.44 -2.55 22.62
N ILE A 126 0.85 -3.68 23.22
CA ILE A 126 1.11 -4.92 22.47
C ILE A 126 -0.15 -5.38 21.74
N SER A 127 -1.30 -5.34 22.42
CA SER A 127 -2.60 -5.67 21.80
C SER A 127 -2.91 -4.76 20.62
N PHE A 128 -2.78 -3.44 20.83
CA PHE A 128 -2.98 -2.44 19.76
C PHE A 128 -2.07 -2.70 18.55
N TYR A 129 -0.76 -2.89 18.79
CA TYR A 129 0.22 -3.13 17.74
C TYR A 129 -0.12 -4.39 16.94
N GLY A 130 -0.49 -5.48 17.62
CA GLY A 130 -0.95 -6.72 16.99
C GLY A 130 -2.16 -6.49 16.07
N TRP A 131 -3.16 -5.75 16.52
CA TRP A 131 -4.34 -5.41 15.71
C TRP A 131 -4.01 -4.49 14.53
N MET A 132 -3.13 -3.51 14.72
CA MET A 132 -2.66 -2.63 13.65
C MET A 132 -1.95 -3.44 12.56
N THR A 133 -0.99 -4.30 12.93
CA THR A 133 -0.27 -5.16 11.98
C THR A 133 -1.20 -6.13 11.27
N LEU A 134 -2.15 -6.74 11.99
CA LEU A 134 -3.17 -7.61 11.40
C LEU A 134 -4.04 -6.84 10.38
N GLY A 135 -4.49 -5.64 10.74
CA GLY A 135 -5.32 -4.81 9.87
C GLY A 135 -4.61 -4.43 8.57
N ILE A 136 -3.35 -4.02 8.65
CA ILE A 136 -2.50 -3.73 7.48
C ILE A 136 -2.37 -4.98 6.59
N ASN A 137 -1.95 -6.10 7.18
CA ASN A 137 -1.70 -7.33 6.43
C ASN A 137 -2.98 -7.90 5.80
N MET A 138 -4.09 -7.94 6.54
CA MET A 138 -5.38 -8.39 5.99
C MET A 138 -5.85 -7.49 4.83
N SER A 139 -5.72 -6.17 4.97
CA SER A 139 -6.09 -5.22 3.91
C SER A 139 -5.28 -5.48 2.63
N LYS A 140 -3.97 -5.73 2.77
CA LYS A 140 -3.08 -6.10 1.67
C LYS A 140 -3.55 -7.37 0.95
N TRP A 141 -3.85 -8.43 1.71
CA TRP A 141 -4.33 -9.70 1.13
C TRP A 141 -5.68 -9.56 0.42
N ILE A 142 -6.64 -8.86 1.05
CA ILE A 142 -7.97 -8.63 0.46
C ILE A 142 -7.85 -7.91 -0.89
N ILE A 143 -7.03 -6.87 -0.96
CA ILE A 143 -6.85 -6.11 -2.20
C ILE A 143 -6.10 -6.89 -3.26
N MET A 144 -5.07 -7.64 -2.89
CA MET A 144 -4.38 -8.49 -3.85
C MET A 144 -5.34 -9.50 -4.49
N VAL A 145 -6.18 -10.15 -3.68
CA VAL A 145 -7.22 -11.07 -4.16
C VAL A 145 -8.21 -10.32 -5.06
N ALA A 146 -8.69 -9.14 -4.64
CA ALA A 146 -9.63 -8.34 -5.43
C ALA A 146 -9.03 -7.94 -6.79
N LEU A 147 -7.77 -7.50 -6.83
CA LEU A 147 -7.06 -7.17 -8.07
C LEU A 147 -6.95 -8.38 -8.99
N ILE A 148 -6.59 -9.55 -8.46
CA ILE A 148 -6.51 -10.80 -9.24
C ILE A 148 -7.86 -11.12 -9.88
N PHE A 149 -8.95 -11.10 -9.11
CA PHE A 149 -10.31 -11.36 -9.64
C PHE A 149 -10.71 -10.34 -10.70
N MET A 150 -10.42 -9.06 -10.47
CA MET A 150 -10.74 -7.99 -11.42
C MET A 150 -9.97 -8.12 -12.73
N PHE A 151 -8.66 -8.39 -12.68
CA PHE A 151 -7.86 -8.60 -13.89
C PHE A 151 -8.32 -9.85 -14.64
N ARG A 152 -8.55 -10.97 -13.94
CA ARG A 152 -9.06 -12.20 -14.56
C ARG A 152 -10.38 -11.98 -15.28
N ASN A 153 -11.34 -11.30 -14.65
CA ASN A 153 -12.63 -11.00 -15.27
C ASN A 153 -12.48 -10.09 -16.51
N LYS A 154 -11.55 -9.13 -16.47
CA LYS A 154 -11.26 -8.25 -17.62
C LYS A 154 -10.66 -9.02 -18.81
N TYR A 155 -9.74 -9.95 -18.55
CA TYR A 155 -9.16 -10.78 -19.61
C TYR A 155 -10.21 -11.72 -20.23
N ASN A 156 -11.00 -12.42 -19.41
CA ASN A 156 -12.08 -13.30 -19.89
C ASN A 156 -13.17 -12.56 -20.71
N LEU A 157 -13.43 -11.29 -20.41
CA LEU A 157 -14.35 -10.46 -21.20
C LEU A 157 -13.77 -10.08 -22.56
N LYS A 158 -12.46 -9.87 -22.66
CA LYS A 158 -11.78 -9.52 -23.92
C LYS A 158 -11.73 -10.73 -24.88
N ASP A 159 -11.53 -11.93 -24.34
CA ASP A 159 -11.56 -13.19 -25.11
C ASP A 159 -12.96 -13.62 -25.59
N LYS A 160 -14.04 -13.04 -25.02
CA LYS A 160 -15.43 -13.28 -25.46
C LYS A 160 -15.92 -12.29 -26.53
N ILE A 161 -15.19 -11.19 -26.73
CA ILE A 161 -15.56 -10.11 -27.66
C ILE A 161 -14.75 -10.23 -28.97
N ASN A 162 -13.62 -10.93 -28.95
CA ASN A 162 -12.88 -11.38 -30.13
C ASN A 162 -13.38 -12.75 -30.60
#